data_AF-A0A7X7C6D6-F1
#
_entry.id   AF-A0A7X7C6D6-F1
#
_cell.length_a   1.000
_cell.length_b   1.000
_cell.length_c   1.000
_cell.angle_alpha   90.00
_cell.angle_beta   90.00
_cell.angle_gamma   90.00
#
_symmetry.space_group_name_H-M   'P 1'
#
loop_
_entity.id
_entity.type
_entity.pdbx_description
1 polymer ?
#
loop_
_entity_poly.entity_id
_entity_poly.type
_entity_poly.pdbx_seq_one_letter_code
_entity_poly.pdbx_strand_id
1 'polypeptide(L)'
;MTTQISVRHLSEVLNFEELSSLFRHFSNLTGIDVALCDVEGREVLSNRLRPEQNICEYMKKIGKNQSCIAHMAYSGKKAAELGGTYIFKCGNMIKSSASILFEEKLIGSLSCGPVLLWDVDEYSLSEMTNWAVEHEVSAENMDLFLKNTKQLSCETMTSAAKMLAMMVDLMCKEESRYLSQREKISQQQKEISELIQEKKLNALSLDALERKAKFRKFPIEMERELIASMRVGKITNAKRILNDILSEIFSVSSGNLDIIKSRLFELSAILMRAGVDNGASLLDMSKIIIDFSKILNQEISFEEMCLITSDTMETIILAIAKNPDNRRRNEKLINALEYIKQNYHQDLSLGLVSKKVYVSSYYLSHLFRDELNMTFSDYVNKVRME
;
A
#
# COMPACT_ATOMS: atom_id res chain seq x y z
N MET A 1 5.61 -9.47 26.56
CA MET A 1 5.24 -8.25 25.83
C MET A 1 3.72 -8.23 25.77
N THR A 2 3.07 -7.14 26.18
CA THR A 2 1.60 -7.06 26.18
C THR A 2 1.13 -6.79 24.75
N THR A 3 0.41 -7.72 24.14
CA THR A 3 -0.14 -7.54 22.78
C THR A 3 -1.08 -6.35 22.74
N GLN A 4 -0.78 -5.38 21.86
CA GLN A 4 -1.64 -4.21 21.66
C GLN A 4 -2.84 -4.56 20.76
N ILE A 5 -4.01 -4.03 21.08
CA ILE A 5 -5.25 -4.23 20.31
C ILE A 5 -5.45 -3.01 19.40
N SER A 6 -5.84 -3.25 18.16
CA SER A 6 -6.12 -2.19 17.20
C SER A 6 -7.49 -1.56 17.48
N VAL A 7 -7.64 -0.29 17.12
CA VAL A 7 -8.93 0.41 17.15
C VAL A 7 -9.78 0.16 15.90
N ARG A 8 -9.21 -0.48 14.87
CA ARG A 8 -9.89 -0.80 13.61
C ARG A 8 -10.63 -2.13 13.67
N HIS A 9 -11.72 -2.22 12.93
CA HIS A 9 -12.53 -3.44 12.82
C HIS A 9 -12.08 -4.35 11.68
N LEU A 10 -12.34 -5.65 11.80
CA LEU A 10 -11.98 -6.65 10.78
C LEU A 10 -12.56 -6.33 9.40
N SER A 11 -13.77 -5.77 9.32
CA SER A 11 -14.42 -5.41 8.05
C SER A 11 -13.83 -4.17 7.36
N GLU A 12 -13.07 -3.35 8.09
CA GLU A 12 -12.39 -2.17 7.53
C GLU A 12 -11.03 -2.53 6.95
N VAL A 13 -10.51 -3.67 7.37
CA VAL A 13 -9.25 -4.23 6.93
C VAL A 13 -9.61 -5.24 5.83
N LEU A 14 -10.25 -6.36 6.18
CA LEU A 14 -10.40 -7.55 5.33
C LEU A 14 -11.58 -7.52 4.34
N ASN A 15 -11.37 -8.01 3.11
CA ASN A 15 -12.45 -8.34 2.16
C ASN A 15 -13.15 -9.67 2.51
N PHE A 16 -14.39 -9.60 3.01
CA PHE A 16 -15.14 -10.78 3.47
C PHE A 16 -15.63 -11.69 2.33
N GLU A 17 -15.85 -11.17 1.13
CA GLU A 17 -16.28 -11.99 -0.01
C GLU A 17 -15.16 -12.91 -0.48
N GLU A 18 -13.95 -12.35 -0.63
CA GLU A 18 -12.76 -13.11 -0.98
C GLU A 18 -12.40 -14.13 0.10
N LEU A 19 -12.48 -13.72 1.38
CA LEU A 19 -12.28 -14.61 2.53
C LEU A 19 -13.25 -15.79 2.54
N SER A 20 -14.53 -15.54 2.26
CA SER A 20 -15.54 -16.59 2.20
C SER A 20 -15.21 -17.62 1.12
N SER A 21 -14.79 -17.16 -0.07
CA SER A 21 -14.32 -18.03 -1.14
C SER A 21 -13.08 -18.84 -0.73
N LEU A 22 -12.08 -18.18 -0.14
CA LEU A 22 -10.86 -18.80 0.35
C LEU A 22 -11.15 -19.87 1.40
N PHE A 23 -12.01 -19.57 2.37
CA PHE A 23 -12.40 -20.49 3.43
C PHE A 23 -13.06 -21.75 2.88
N ARG A 24 -13.93 -21.60 1.88
CA ARG A 24 -14.56 -22.72 1.18
C ARG A 24 -13.51 -23.60 0.51
N HIS A 25 -12.57 -23.01 -0.23
CA HIS A 25 -11.50 -23.77 -0.90
C HIS A 25 -10.56 -24.45 0.09
N PHE A 26 -10.14 -23.74 1.14
CA PHE A 26 -9.30 -24.29 2.21
C PHE A 26 -9.98 -25.48 2.88
N SER A 27 -11.25 -25.34 3.26
CA SER A 27 -11.97 -26.41 3.96
C SER A 27 -12.17 -27.63 3.06
N ASN A 28 -12.53 -27.42 1.79
CA ASN A 28 -12.74 -28.51 0.85
C ASN A 28 -11.45 -29.30 0.57
N LEU A 29 -10.31 -28.61 0.45
CA LEU A 29 -9.01 -29.24 0.18
C LEU A 29 -8.47 -29.96 1.41
N THR A 30 -8.50 -29.29 2.57
CA THR A 30 -7.89 -29.79 3.80
C THR A 30 -8.81 -30.73 4.57
N GLY A 31 -10.12 -30.67 4.32
CA GLY A 31 -11.13 -31.33 5.15
C GLY A 31 -11.26 -30.73 6.56
N ILE A 32 -10.78 -29.49 6.76
CA ILE A 32 -10.72 -28.82 8.07
C ILE A 32 -11.60 -27.58 8.03
N ASP A 33 -12.45 -27.43 9.05
CA ASP A 33 -13.27 -26.24 9.22
C ASP A 33 -12.41 -25.01 9.53
N VAL A 34 -12.86 -23.83 9.10
CA VAL A 34 -12.13 -22.56 9.28
C VAL A 34 -13.05 -21.43 9.74
N ALA A 35 -12.57 -20.56 10.61
CA ALA A 35 -13.33 -19.45 11.17
C ALA A 35 -12.47 -18.19 11.34
N LEU A 36 -13.07 -17.03 11.12
CA LEU A 36 -12.58 -15.72 11.50
C LEU A 36 -13.23 -15.29 12.81
N CYS A 37 -12.42 -14.86 13.76
CA CYS A 37 -12.87 -14.32 15.04
C CYS A 37 -12.35 -12.89 15.26
N ASP A 38 -13.16 -12.06 15.90
CA ASP A 38 -12.73 -10.75 16.43
C ASP A 38 -11.78 -10.90 17.64
N VAL A 39 -11.34 -9.77 18.21
CA VAL A 39 -10.39 -9.75 19.34
C VAL A 39 -11.02 -10.24 20.65
N GLU A 40 -12.35 -10.17 20.75
CA GLU A 40 -13.17 -10.74 21.82
C GLU A 40 -13.44 -12.24 21.63
N GLY A 41 -13.01 -12.83 20.50
CA GLY A 41 -13.16 -14.25 20.19
C GLY A 41 -14.53 -14.63 19.61
N ARG A 42 -15.37 -13.66 19.25
CA ARG A 42 -16.66 -13.91 18.61
C ARG A 42 -16.42 -14.23 17.15
N GLU A 43 -17.14 -15.22 16.66
CA GLU A 43 -17.04 -15.61 15.26
C GLU A 43 -17.74 -14.59 14.36
N VAL A 44 -17.01 -14.13 13.34
CA VAL A 44 -17.49 -13.15 12.35
C VAL A 44 -17.82 -13.82 11.03
N LEU A 45 -17.00 -14.80 10.63
CA LEU A 45 -17.17 -15.57 9.39
C LEU A 45 -16.69 -16.99 9.63
N SER A 46 -17.33 -17.98 9.00
CA SER A 46 -16.84 -19.35 9.03
C SER A 46 -17.25 -20.14 7.81
N ASN A 47 -16.49 -21.21 7.55
CA ASN A 47 -16.91 -22.27 6.66
C ASN A 47 -16.78 -23.60 7.41
N ARG A 48 -17.91 -24.32 7.48
CA ARG A 48 -18.03 -25.64 8.11
C ARG A 48 -18.45 -26.64 7.05
N LEU A 49 -17.73 -27.77 6.94
CA LEU A 49 -18.05 -28.79 5.95
C LEU A 49 -19.37 -29.52 6.25
N ARG A 50 -19.69 -29.69 7.54
CA ARG A 50 -20.89 -30.37 8.03
C ARG A 50 -21.55 -29.57 9.16
N PRO A 51 -22.19 -28.43 8.87
CA PRO A 51 -22.67 -27.50 9.89
C PRO A 51 -23.67 -28.13 10.87
N GLU A 52 -24.57 -29.00 10.41
CA GLU A 52 -25.55 -29.68 11.28
C GLU A 52 -24.92 -30.71 12.23
N GLN A 53 -23.70 -31.17 11.93
CA GLN A 53 -22.97 -32.19 12.68
C GLN A 53 -21.67 -31.62 13.27
N ASN A 54 -21.58 -30.30 13.38
CA ASN A 54 -20.41 -29.60 13.88
C ASN A 54 -20.65 -29.15 15.33
N ILE A 55 -19.69 -29.47 16.22
CA ILE A 55 -19.79 -29.14 17.64
C ILE A 55 -19.83 -27.62 17.90
N CYS A 56 -19.09 -26.81 17.14
CA CYS A 56 -19.09 -25.36 17.32
C CYS A 56 -20.47 -24.76 16.98
N GLU A 57 -21.11 -25.22 15.91
CA GLU A 57 -22.47 -24.81 15.55
C GLU A 57 -23.51 -25.28 16.57
N TYR A 58 -23.37 -26.51 17.07
CA TYR A 58 -24.23 -27.02 18.12
C TYR A 58 -24.14 -26.17 19.40
N MET A 59 -22.92 -25.87 19.87
CA MET A 59 -22.68 -25.07 21.07
C MET A 59 -23.25 -23.65 20.94
N LYS A 60 -23.20 -23.05 19.74
CA LYS A 60 -23.88 -21.78 19.45
C LYS A 60 -25.40 -21.92 19.55
N LYS A 61 -25.95 -22.97 18.93
CA LYS A 61 -27.40 -23.20 18.88
C LYS A 61 -28.03 -23.38 20.26
N ILE A 62 -27.33 -24.03 21.18
CA ILE A 62 -27.79 -24.21 22.57
C ILE A 62 -27.40 -23.04 23.50
N GLY A 63 -26.71 -22.01 22.98
CA GLY A 63 -26.34 -20.83 23.76
C GLY A 63 -25.22 -21.06 24.79
N LYS A 64 -24.42 -22.12 24.65
CA LYS A 64 -23.35 -22.49 25.61
C LYS A 64 -21.93 -22.25 25.09
N ASN A 65 -21.78 -21.35 24.13
CA ASN A 65 -20.48 -21.04 23.50
C ASN A 65 -19.64 -19.98 24.24
N GLN A 66 -20.03 -19.54 25.44
CA GLN A 66 -19.31 -18.47 26.15
C GLN A 66 -17.85 -18.85 26.48
N SER A 67 -17.62 -20.09 26.93
CA SER A 67 -16.27 -20.61 27.15
C SER A 67 -15.48 -20.75 25.85
N CYS A 68 -16.14 -21.10 24.74
CA CYS A 68 -15.55 -21.15 23.42
C CYS A 68 -15.06 -19.76 22.96
N ILE A 69 -15.90 -18.73 23.13
CA ILE A 69 -15.54 -17.34 22.78
C ILE A 69 -14.31 -16.90 23.58
N ALA A 70 -14.30 -17.12 24.90
CA ALA A 70 -13.16 -16.78 25.74
C ALA A 70 -11.86 -17.51 25.33
N HIS A 71 -11.95 -18.80 25.02
CA HIS A 71 -10.81 -19.57 24.51
C HIS A 71 -10.33 -19.05 23.15
N MET A 72 -11.25 -18.70 22.25
CA MET A 72 -10.88 -18.13 20.95
C MET A 72 -10.13 -16.80 21.13
N ALA A 73 -10.62 -15.90 21.98
CA ALA A 73 -9.96 -14.64 22.31
C ALA A 73 -8.55 -14.85 22.87
N TYR A 74 -8.41 -15.78 23.83
CA TYR A 74 -7.11 -16.14 24.40
C TYR A 74 -6.17 -16.71 23.34
N SER A 75 -6.66 -17.63 22.50
CA SER A 75 -5.85 -18.28 21.48
C SER A 75 -5.32 -17.30 20.42
N GLY A 76 -6.13 -16.32 20.01
CA GLY A 76 -5.71 -15.26 19.09
C GLY A 76 -4.64 -14.36 19.68
N LYS A 77 -4.79 -13.98 20.96
CA LYS A 77 -3.76 -13.23 21.69
C LYS A 77 -2.46 -14.03 21.83
N LYS A 78 -2.56 -15.32 22.13
CA LYS A 78 -1.39 -16.19 22.26
C LYS A 78 -0.67 -16.40 20.93
N ALA A 79 -1.40 -16.55 19.83
CA ALA A 79 -0.83 -16.61 18.49
C ALA A 79 -0.02 -15.34 18.15
N ALA A 80 -0.55 -14.17 18.52
CA ALA A 80 0.13 -12.89 18.34
C ALA A 80 1.41 -12.78 19.18
N GLU A 81 1.37 -13.19 20.45
CA GLU A 81 2.56 -13.24 21.32
C GLU A 81 3.68 -14.13 20.76
N LEU A 82 3.31 -15.21 20.08
CA LEU A 82 4.24 -16.16 19.47
C LEU A 82 4.74 -15.72 18.08
N GLY A 83 4.16 -14.67 17.49
CA GLY A 83 4.49 -14.21 16.14
C GLY A 83 4.11 -15.22 15.05
N GLY A 84 3.09 -16.03 15.27
CA GLY A 84 2.73 -17.12 14.36
C GLY A 84 1.42 -17.80 14.71
N THR A 85 1.43 -19.13 14.73
CA THR A 85 0.25 -19.94 15.07
C THR A 85 0.31 -20.48 16.49
N TYR A 86 -0.84 -20.59 17.13
CA TYR A 86 -1.00 -21.27 18.41
C TYR A 86 -1.92 -22.48 18.24
N ILE A 87 -1.37 -23.69 18.40
CA ILE A 87 -2.13 -24.95 18.39
C ILE A 87 -2.52 -25.28 19.83
N PHE A 88 -3.80 -25.56 20.06
CA PHE A 88 -4.36 -25.75 21.40
C PHE A 88 -5.47 -26.79 21.44
N LYS A 89 -5.67 -27.34 22.64
CA LYS A 89 -6.76 -28.24 22.97
C LYS A 89 -8.07 -27.45 23.18
N CYS A 90 -9.13 -27.84 22.49
CA CYS A 90 -10.46 -27.25 22.52
C CYS A 90 -11.47 -28.38 22.82
N GLY A 91 -11.87 -28.52 24.09
CA GLY A 91 -12.45 -29.79 24.57
C GLY A 91 -11.38 -30.88 24.51
N ASN A 92 -11.63 -32.00 23.86
CA ASN A 92 -10.60 -33.01 23.54
C ASN A 92 -10.18 -33.03 22.06
N MET A 93 -10.61 -32.03 21.30
CA MET A 93 -10.16 -31.84 19.93
C MET A 93 -9.07 -30.78 19.88
N ILE A 94 -8.44 -30.64 18.73
CA ILE A 94 -7.36 -29.69 18.50
C ILE A 94 -7.82 -28.61 17.54
N LYS A 95 -7.47 -27.36 17.85
CA LYS A 95 -7.60 -26.21 16.94
C LYS A 95 -6.25 -25.52 16.81
N SER A 96 -6.09 -24.76 15.73
CA SER A 96 -5.01 -23.79 15.61
C SER A 96 -5.60 -22.41 15.41
N SER A 97 -4.96 -21.40 15.99
CA SER A 97 -5.26 -19.99 15.78
C SER A 97 -4.05 -19.29 15.14
N ALA A 98 -4.29 -18.42 14.17
CA ALA A 98 -3.31 -17.54 13.54
C ALA A 98 -3.77 -16.10 13.76
N SER A 99 -2.93 -15.27 14.36
CA SER A 99 -3.26 -13.87 14.65
C SER A 99 -3.27 -13.02 13.39
N ILE A 100 -4.26 -12.15 13.26
CA ILE A 100 -4.32 -11.12 12.22
C ILE A 100 -3.85 -9.81 12.87
N LEU A 101 -2.73 -9.28 12.37
CA LEU A 101 -2.10 -8.07 12.87
C LEU A 101 -2.21 -6.95 11.84
N PHE A 102 -2.61 -5.77 12.30
CA PHE A 102 -2.59 -4.53 11.53
C PHE A 102 -1.76 -3.51 12.29
N GLU A 103 -0.71 -2.97 11.66
CA GLU A 103 0.26 -2.06 12.31
C GLU A 103 0.80 -2.63 13.64
N GLU A 104 1.18 -3.91 13.64
CA GLU A 104 1.65 -4.64 14.84
C GLU A 104 0.60 -4.78 15.97
N LYS A 105 -0.65 -4.37 15.74
CA LYS A 105 -1.75 -4.50 16.68
C LYS A 105 -2.73 -5.60 16.25
N LEU A 106 -3.21 -6.37 17.21
CA LEU A 106 -4.16 -7.45 16.98
C LEU A 106 -5.54 -6.89 16.57
N ILE A 107 -6.05 -7.33 15.42
CA ILE A 107 -7.42 -7.03 14.94
C ILE A 107 -8.35 -8.24 14.98
N GLY A 108 -7.80 -9.45 15.11
CA GLY A 108 -8.59 -10.68 15.20
C GLY A 108 -7.72 -11.91 14.98
N SER A 109 -8.36 -13.05 14.72
CA SER A 109 -7.64 -14.29 14.43
C SER A 109 -8.40 -15.19 13.46
N LEU A 110 -7.64 -15.90 12.62
CA LEU A 110 -8.16 -17.06 11.91
C LEU A 110 -7.96 -18.31 12.76
N SER A 111 -8.91 -19.23 12.70
CA SER A 111 -8.76 -20.53 13.32
C SER A 111 -9.15 -21.65 12.39
N CYS A 112 -8.45 -22.78 12.50
CA CYS A 112 -8.82 -24.02 11.83
C CYS A 112 -9.00 -25.16 12.84
N GLY A 113 -9.91 -26.07 12.51
CA GLY A 113 -10.39 -27.16 13.37
C GLY A 113 -11.81 -26.90 13.89
N PRO A 114 -12.34 -27.77 14.77
CA PRO A 114 -11.62 -28.82 15.50
C PRO A 114 -11.20 -30.04 14.64
N VAL A 115 -10.11 -30.70 15.03
CA VAL A 115 -9.61 -31.98 14.47
C VAL A 115 -9.19 -32.95 15.57
N LEU A 116 -9.05 -34.23 15.23
CA LEU A 116 -8.44 -35.25 16.10
C LEU A 116 -7.01 -35.52 15.63
N LEU A 117 -6.05 -35.64 16.56
CA LEU A 117 -4.65 -35.98 16.23
C LEU A 117 -4.28 -37.43 16.58
N TRP A 118 -5.12 -38.09 17.37
CA TRP A 118 -4.95 -39.48 17.80
C TRP A 118 -6.30 -40.17 17.86
N ASP A 119 -6.28 -41.50 17.88
CA ASP A 119 -7.48 -42.30 18.10
C ASP A 119 -8.03 -42.03 19.50
N VAL A 120 -9.36 -42.03 19.62
CA VAL A 120 -10.00 -41.79 20.91
C VAL A 120 -9.83 -43.04 21.79
N ASP A 121 -8.87 -42.99 22.72
CA ASP A 121 -8.63 -44.03 23.71
C ASP A 121 -9.60 -43.90 24.91
N GLU A 122 -9.58 -44.89 25.82
CA GLU A 122 -10.46 -44.91 27.00
C GLU A 122 -10.29 -43.66 27.88
N TYR A 123 -9.06 -43.13 27.98
CA TYR A 123 -8.78 -41.90 28.73
C TYR A 123 -9.43 -40.68 28.05
N SER A 124 -9.23 -40.53 26.73
CA SER A 124 -9.83 -39.46 25.93
C SER A 124 -11.36 -39.52 25.98
N LEU A 125 -11.95 -40.73 25.93
CA LEU A 125 -13.39 -40.94 26.11
C LEU A 125 -13.87 -40.43 27.47
N SER A 126 -13.16 -40.78 28.56
CA SER A 126 -13.53 -40.36 29.91
C SER A 126 -13.49 -38.83 30.10
N GLU A 127 -12.44 -38.16 29.59
CA GLU A 127 -12.36 -36.70 29.60
C GLU A 127 -13.47 -36.08 28.74
N MET A 128 -13.83 -36.69 27.60
CA MET A 128 -14.92 -36.18 26.76
C MET A 128 -16.28 -36.33 27.40
N THR A 129 -16.53 -37.45 28.09
CA THR A 129 -17.78 -37.63 28.83
C THR A 129 -17.92 -36.59 29.92
N ASN A 130 -16.85 -36.33 30.67
CA ASN A 130 -16.85 -35.28 31.70
C ASN A 130 -17.12 -33.89 31.09
N TRP A 131 -16.42 -33.55 30.01
CA TRP A 131 -16.62 -32.29 29.30
C TRP A 131 -18.06 -32.15 28.75
N ALA A 132 -18.61 -33.23 28.19
CA ALA A 132 -19.96 -33.26 27.64
C ALA A 132 -21.02 -33.07 28.71
N VAL A 133 -20.86 -33.72 29.88
CA VAL A 133 -21.75 -33.54 31.03
C VAL A 133 -21.72 -32.10 31.53
N GLU A 134 -20.52 -31.52 31.69
CA GLU A 134 -20.35 -30.12 32.12
C GLU A 134 -21.05 -29.13 31.17
N HIS A 135 -21.05 -29.43 29.88
CA HIS A 135 -21.61 -28.56 28.83
C HIS A 135 -23.01 -28.96 28.38
N GLU A 136 -23.66 -29.93 29.05
CA GLU A 136 -24.99 -30.49 28.70
C GLU A 136 -25.09 -30.98 27.24
N VAL A 137 -24.03 -31.60 26.73
CA VAL A 137 -24.04 -32.26 25.42
C VAL A 137 -24.41 -33.73 25.60
N SER A 138 -25.43 -34.20 24.88
CA SER A 138 -25.84 -35.61 24.95
C SER A 138 -24.76 -36.55 24.42
N ALA A 139 -24.69 -37.77 24.95
CA ALA A 139 -23.75 -38.79 24.49
C ALA A 139 -23.90 -39.10 23.00
N GLU A 140 -25.14 -39.12 22.48
CA GLU A 140 -25.42 -39.31 21.05
C GLU A 140 -24.84 -38.18 20.19
N ASN A 141 -25.00 -36.92 20.61
CA ASN A 141 -24.43 -35.78 19.89
C ASN A 141 -22.90 -35.80 19.94
N MET A 142 -22.30 -36.20 21.06
CA MET A 142 -20.85 -36.32 21.17
C MET A 142 -20.28 -37.40 20.25
N ASP A 143 -20.88 -38.58 20.22
CA ASP A 143 -20.49 -39.65 19.31
C ASP A 143 -20.63 -39.21 17.83
N LEU A 144 -21.72 -38.50 17.52
CA LEU A 144 -21.92 -37.88 16.21
C LEU A 144 -20.79 -36.89 15.87
N PHE A 145 -20.42 -36.00 16.78
CA PHE A 145 -19.36 -35.02 16.54
C PHE A 145 -18.00 -35.68 16.36
N LEU A 146 -17.68 -36.70 17.15
CA LEU A 146 -16.40 -37.41 17.03
C LEU A 146 -16.27 -38.17 15.73
N LYS A 147 -17.32 -38.89 15.31
CA LYS A 147 -17.34 -39.60 14.01
C LYS A 147 -17.19 -38.66 12.82
N ASN A 148 -17.64 -37.42 12.97
CA ASN A 148 -17.58 -36.41 11.91
C ASN A 148 -16.37 -35.48 11.97
N THR A 149 -15.61 -35.51 13.06
CA THR A 149 -14.40 -34.71 13.22
C THR A 149 -13.25 -35.39 12.50
N LYS A 150 -12.56 -34.64 11.62
CA LYS A 150 -11.46 -35.20 10.83
C LYS A 150 -10.27 -35.56 11.73
N GLN A 151 -9.76 -36.77 11.56
CA GLN A 151 -8.49 -37.20 12.14
C GLN A 151 -7.33 -36.88 11.19
N LEU A 152 -6.24 -36.33 11.73
CA LEU A 152 -5.07 -35.87 11.00
C LEU A 152 -3.78 -36.24 11.75
N SER A 153 -2.66 -36.28 11.03
CA SER A 153 -1.34 -36.29 11.68
C SER A 153 -0.97 -34.90 12.20
N CYS A 154 -0.06 -34.85 13.18
CA CYS A 154 0.52 -33.60 13.66
C CYS A 154 1.17 -32.80 12.52
N GLU A 155 1.76 -33.48 11.53
CA GLU A 155 2.37 -32.84 10.35
C GLU A 155 1.33 -32.15 9.48
N THR A 156 0.22 -32.84 9.17
CA THR A 156 -0.87 -32.25 8.37
C THR A 156 -1.52 -31.08 9.11
N MET A 157 -1.73 -31.20 10.42
CA MET A 157 -2.27 -30.09 11.23
C MET A 157 -1.32 -28.89 11.24
N THR A 158 -0.02 -29.12 11.42
CA THR A 158 0.99 -28.06 11.38
C THR A 158 1.04 -27.39 10.01
N SER A 159 0.92 -28.17 8.94
CA SER A 159 0.92 -27.66 7.56
C SER A 159 -0.32 -26.80 7.28
N ALA A 160 -1.49 -27.25 7.73
CA ALA A 160 -2.73 -26.48 7.63
C ALA A 160 -2.66 -25.17 8.43
N ALA A 161 -2.11 -25.21 9.65
CA ALA A 161 -1.89 -24.03 10.48
C ALA A 161 -0.95 -23.03 9.81
N LYS A 162 0.20 -23.49 9.28
CA LYS A 162 1.16 -22.63 8.56
C LYS A 162 0.55 -22.04 7.29
N MET A 163 -0.23 -22.82 6.54
CA MET A 163 -0.94 -22.33 5.36
C MET A 163 -1.90 -21.20 5.73
N LEU A 164 -2.66 -21.37 6.82
CA LEU A 164 -3.54 -20.33 7.36
C LEU A 164 -2.76 -19.06 7.72
N ALA A 165 -1.62 -19.20 8.41
CA ALA A 165 -0.77 -18.07 8.76
C ALA A 165 -0.18 -17.34 7.54
N MET A 166 0.25 -18.08 6.52
CA MET A 166 0.73 -17.50 5.26
C MET A 166 -0.38 -16.75 4.52
N MET A 167 -1.61 -17.29 4.53
CA MET A 167 -2.77 -16.59 3.97
C MET A 167 -3.01 -15.26 4.69
N VAL A 168 -3.01 -15.26 6.03
CA VAL A 168 -3.15 -14.03 6.82
C VAL A 168 -2.05 -13.03 6.52
N ASP A 169 -0.79 -13.47 6.47
CA ASP A 169 0.35 -12.59 6.20
C ASP A 169 0.28 -11.93 4.81
N LEU A 170 -0.14 -12.68 3.78
CA LEU A 170 -0.36 -12.14 2.44
C LEU A 170 -1.49 -11.10 2.42
N MET A 171 -2.62 -11.41 3.07
CA MET A 171 -3.76 -10.49 3.16
C MET A 171 -3.39 -9.19 3.88
N CYS A 172 -2.73 -9.29 5.03
CA CYS A 172 -2.31 -8.11 5.80
C CYS A 172 -1.28 -7.26 5.06
N LYS A 173 -0.42 -7.86 4.23
CA LYS A 173 0.56 -7.12 3.40
C LYS A 173 -0.09 -6.33 2.28
N GLU A 174 -1.12 -6.89 1.64
CA GLU A 174 -1.83 -6.21 0.56
C GLU A 174 -2.67 -5.03 1.09
N GLU A 175 -3.31 -5.22 2.24
CA GLU A 175 -4.16 -4.19 2.87
C GLU A 175 -3.39 -3.13 3.65
N SER A 176 -2.29 -3.46 4.33
CA SER A 176 -1.41 -2.44 4.94
C SER A 176 -0.86 -1.48 3.90
N ARG A 177 -0.56 -1.96 2.69
CA ARG A 177 -0.17 -1.11 1.56
C ARG A 177 -1.31 -0.20 1.11
N TYR A 178 -2.52 -0.73 1.00
CA TYR A 178 -3.72 0.01 0.59
C TYR A 178 -4.18 1.03 1.64
N LEU A 179 -4.15 0.66 2.92
CA LEU A 179 -4.58 1.50 4.04
C LEU A 179 -3.54 2.58 4.39
N SER A 180 -2.23 2.29 4.30
CA SER A 180 -1.19 3.32 4.40
C SER A 180 -1.34 4.35 3.27
N GLN A 181 -1.75 3.92 2.08
CA GLN A 181 -2.12 4.84 1.01
C GLN A 181 -3.36 5.66 1.36
N ARG A 182 -4.45 5.06 1.87
CA ARG A 182 -5.66 5.79 2.30
C ARG A 182 -5.44 6.76 3.45
N GLU A 183 -4.61 6.42 4.44
CA GLU A 183 -4.24 7.32 5.53
C GLU A 183 -3.38 8.47 5.03
N LYS A 184 -2.40 8.22 4.16
CA LYS A 184 -1.65 9.29 3.49
C LYS A 184 -2.59 10.20 2.70
N ILE A 185 -3.56 9.65 1.99
CA ILE A 185 -4.57 10.41 1.25
C ILE A 185 -5.42 11.25 2.22
N SER A 186 -5.90 10.67 3.33
CA SER A 186 -6.73 11.40 4.31
C SER A 186 -5.95 12.50 5.04
N GLN A 187 -4.69 12.24 5.39
CA GLN A 187 -3.80 13.23 6.00
C GLN A 187 -3.49 14.37 5.02
N GLN A 188 -3.21 14.03 3.77
CA GLN A 188 -3.03 15.02 2.69
C GLN A 188 -4.31 15.82 2.43
N GLN A 189 -5.49 15.19 2.47
CA GLN A 189 -6.78 15.88 2.34
C GLN A 189 -7.00 16.90 3.46
N LYS A 190 -6.59 16.58 4.70
CA LYS A 190 -6.67 17.50 5.82
C LYS A 190 -5.76 18.72 5.62
N GLU A 191 -4.49 18.49 5.25
CA GLU A 191 -3.52 19.55 4.96
C GLU A 191 -3.98 20.43 3.79
N ILE A 192 -4.48 19.82 2.70
CA ILE A 192 -5.02 20.55 1.54
C ILE A 192 -6.24 21.38 1.93
N SER A 193 -7.14 20.85 2.75
CA SER A 193 -8.33 21.58 3.20
C SER A 193 -7.96 22.78 4.09
N GLU A 194 -6.98 22.62 4.98
CA GLU A 194 -6.43 23.70 5.80
C GLU A 194 -5.78 24.79 4.94
N LEU A 195 -4.96 24.40 3.95
CA LEU A 195 -4.33 25.32 2.99
C LEU A 195 -5.34 26.04 2.09
N ILE A 196 -6.41 25.35 1.66
CA ILE A 196 -7.49 25.96 0.88
C ILE A 196 -8.25 26.96 1.74
N GLN A 197 -8.47 26.67 3.02
CA GLN A 197 -9.15 27.58 3.94
C GLN A 197 -8.29 28.81 4.23
N GLU A 198 -6.99 28.62 4.45
CA GLU A 198 -6.00 29.70 4.61
C GLU A 198 -5.90 30.57 3.35
N LYS A 199 -5.88 29.95 2.15
CA LYS A 199 -5.85 30.68 0.88
C LYS A 199 -7.20 31.31 0.51
N LYS A 200 -8.34 30.75 0.92
CA LYS A 200 -9.67 31.37 0.77
C LYS A 200 -9.79 32.66 1.59
N LEU A 201 -9.24 32.68 2.80
CA LEU A 201 -9.15 33.89 3.63
C LEU A 201 -8.26 34.95 2.96
N ASN A 202 -7.20 34.54 2.28
CA ASN A 202 -6.29 35.43 1.54
C ASN A 202 -6.80 35.85 0.13
N ALA A 203 -7.84 35.20 -0.40
CA ALA A 203 -8.35 35.42 -1.77
C ALA A 203 -9.31 36.62 -1.91
N LEU A 204 -9.61 37.34 -0.82
CA LEU A 204 -10.38 38.59 -0.85
C LEU A 204 -9.48 39.80 -1.12
N SER A 205 -8.75 39.81 -2.23
CA SER A 205 -8.10 41.02 -2.74
C SER A 205 -7.80 40.91 -4.24
N LEU A 206 -7.57 42.07 -4.89
CA LEU A 206 -7.47 42.35 -6.33
C LEU A 206 -6.45 41.52 -7.16
N ASP A 207 -5.84 40.48 -6.59
CA ASP A 207 -4.76 39.63 -7.10
C ASP A 207 -5.18 38.58 -8.17
N ALA A 208 -6.46 38.31 -8.34
CA ALA A 208 -6.95 37.18 -9.14
C ALA A 208 -6.75 37.33 -10.67
N LEU A 209 -6.71 38.57 -11.17
CA LEU A 209 -6.50 38.86 -12.60
C LEU A 209 -5.02 38.79 -13.00
N GLU A 210 -4.11 39.25 -12.14
CA GLU A 210 -2.66 39.13 -12.36
C GLU A 210 -2.18 37.67 -12.29
N ARG A 211 -2.75 36.86 -11.38
CA ARG A 211 -2.44 35.43 -11.28
C ARG A 211 -2.84 34.66 -12.55
N LYS A 212 -3.98 34.98 -13.17
CA LYS A 212 -4.43 34.38 -14.45
C LYS A 212 -3.47 34.66 -15.61
N ALA A 213 -2.81 35.81 -15.62
CA ALA A 213 -1.82 36.18 -16.64
C ALA A 213 -0.43 35.55 -16.38
N LYS A 214 0.00 35.47 -15.11
CA LYS A 214 1.21 34.71 -14.70
C LYS A 214 1.07 33.21 -14.98
N PHE A 215 -0.13 32.65 -14.82
CA PHE A 215 -0.45 31.23 -15.05
C PHE A 215 -0.16 30.72 -16.48
N ARG A 216 -0.15 31.59 -17.51
CA ARG A 216 0.21 31.16 -18.87
C ARG A 216 1.72 31.04 -19.10
N LYS A 217 2.56 31.68 -18.28
CA LYS A 217 4.03 31.65 -18.43
C LYS A 217 4.70 30.62 -17.50
N PHE A 218 4.13 30.38 -16.32
CA PHE A 218 4.72 29.57 -15.25
C PHE A 218 4.83 28.04 -15.52
N PRO A 219 3.87 27.38 -16.21
CA PRO A 219 3.94 25.92 -16.42
C PRO A 219 5.09 25.45 -17.33
N ILE A 220 5.49 26.25 -18.32
CA ILE A 220 6.53 25.88 -19.30
C ILE A 220 7.93 25.85 -18.65
N GLU A 221 8.17 26.73 -17.67
CA GLU A 221 9.46 26.80 -16.98
C GLU A 221 9.62 25.64 -15.99
N MET A 222 8.56 25.32 -15.23
CA MET A 222 8.53 24.17 -14.33
C MET A 222 8.59 22.85 -15.08
N GLU A 223 7.94 22.75 -16.24
CA GLU A 223 8.05 21.62 -17.15
C GLU A 223 9.50 21.38 -17.58
N ARG A 224 10.21 22.43 -18.01
CA ARG A 224 11.63 22.36 -18.39
C ARG A 224 12.51 21.97 -17.21
N GLU A 225 12.23 22.49 -16.02
CA GLU A 225 12.99 22.16 -14.80
C GLU A 225 12.71 20.74 -14.31
N LEU A 226 11.48 20.24 -14.50
CA LEU A 226 11.08 18.86 -14.21
C LEU A 226 11.81 17.90 -15.15
N ILE A 227 11.77 18.16 -16.46
CA ILE A 227 12.50 17.38 -17.47
C ILE A 227 14.01 17.40 -17.16
N ALA A 228 14.57 18.56 -16.83
CA ALA A 228 15.97 18.67 -16.42
C ALA A 228 16.26 17.86 -15.15
N SER A 229 15.43 17.94 -14.12
CA SER A 229 15.61 17.18 -12.87
C SER A 229 15.49 15.67 -13.07
N MET A 230 14.65 15.24 -14.00
CA MET A 230 14.44 13.84 -14.38
C MET A 230 15.62 13.29 -15.20
N ARG A 231 16.13 14.05 -16.17
CA ARG A 231 17.39 13.75 -16.87
C ARG A 231 18.49 13.53 -15.85
N VAL A 232 18.57 14.47 -14.93
CA VAL A 232 19.66 14.61 -13.98
C VAL A 232 19.66 13.53 -12.86
N GLY A 233 18.64 12.65 -12.81
CA GLY A 233 18.56 11.57 -11.81
C GLY A 233 18.22 12.03 -10.39
N LYS A 234 17.84 13.31 -10.23
CA LYS A 234 17.40 13.88 -8.95
C LYS A 234 15.91 13.61 -8.74
N ILE A 235 15.60 12.33 -8.51
CA ILE A 235 14.22 11.83 -8.29
C ILE A 235 13.50 12.67 -7.24
N THR A 236 14.16 13.02 -6.14
CA THR A 236 13.57 13.82 -5.05
C THR A 236 13.19 15.24 -5.49
N ASN A 237 14.04 15.91 -6.29
CA ASN A 237 13.75 17.24 -6.80
C ASN A 237 12.70 17.22 -7.92
N ALA A 238 12.76 16.21 -8.80
CA ALA A 238 11.73 15.98 -9.81
C ALA A 238 10.36 15.76 -9.17
N LYS A 239 10.28 14.95 -8.10
CA LYS A 239 9.06 14.76 -7.32
C LYS A 239 8.55 16.07 -6.69
N ARG A 240 9.44 16.91 -6.16
CA ARG A 240 9.07 18.22 -5.61
C ARG A 240 8.47 19.12 -6.69
N ILE A 241 9.17 19.33 -7.81
CA ILE A 241 8.71 20.20 -8.91
C ILE A 241 7.39 19.68 -9.48
N LEU A 242 7.23 18.37 -9.62
CA LEU A 242 5.99 17.76 -10.06
C LEU A 242 4.83 18.10 -9.11
N ASN A 243 5.03 17.95 -7.80
CA ASN A 243 4.00 18.28 -6.81
C ASN A 243 3.63 19.77 -6.86
N ASP A 244 4.60 20.65 -7.14
CA ASP A 244 4.35 22.08 -7.32
C ASP A 244 3.47 22.31 -8.58
N ILE A 245 3.76 21.65 -9.71
CA ILE A 245 2.95 21.73 -10.95
C ILE A 245 1.52 21.23 -10.70
N LEU A 246 1.36 20.08 -10.04
CA LEU A 246 0.05 19.50 -9.74
C LEU A 246 -0.76 20.42 -8.83
N SER A 247 -0.13 20.98 -7.79
CA SER A 247 -0.75 21.93 -6.88
C SER A 247 -1.31 23.15 -7.63
N GLU A 248 -0.57 23.64 -8.63
CA GLU A 248 -1.02 24.76 -9.47
C GLU A 248 -2.15 24.37 -10.44
N ILE A 249 -2.06 23.20 -11.09
CA ILE A 249 -3.12 22.69 -11.98
C ILE A 249 -4.44 22.55 -11.19
N PHE A 250 -4.38 22.06 -9.96
CA PHE A 250 -5.55 21.89 -9.10
C PHE A 250 -6.06 23.21 -8.53
N SER A 251 -5.16 24.15 -8.17
CA SER A 251 -5.55 25.43 -7.58
C SER A 251 -6.24 26.39 -8.56
N VAL A 252 -5.90 26.36 -9.85
CA VAL A 252 -6.36 27.36 -10.83
C VAL A 252 -7.61 26.92 -11.59
N SER A 253 -7.89 25.62 -11.64
CA SER A 253 -8.99 25.09 -12.44
C SER A 253 -10.37 25.29 -11.80
N SER A 254 -10.47 25.93 -10.62
CA SER A 254 -11.72 26.22 -9.89
C SER A 254 -12.67 25.02 -9.77
N GLY A 255 -12.12 23.80 -9.72
CA GLY A 255 -12.90 22.55 -9.68
C GLY A 255 -13.50 22.07 -11.01
N ASN A 256 -13.16 22.69 -12.15
CA ASN A 256 -13.57 22.19 -13.46
C ASN A 256 -12.72 20.97 -13.86
N LEU A 257 -13.31 19.78 -13.73
CA LEU A 257 -12.65 18.51 -14.00
C LEU A 257 -12.15 18.37 -15.44
N ASP A 258 -12.85 18.93 -16.43
CA ASP A 258 -12.43 18.82 -17.83
C ASP A 258 -11.16 19.62 -18.13
N ILE A 259 -11.01 20.78 -17.50
CA ILE A 259 -9.77 21.58 -17.58
C ILE A 259 -8.62 20.83 -16.92
N ILE A 260 -8.87 20.22 -15.76
CA ILE A 260 -7.86 19.44 -15.03
C ILE A 260 -7.43 18.23 -15.86
N LYS A 261 -8.38 17.44 -16.38
CA LYS A 261 -8.13 16.29 -17.27
C LYS A 261 -7.25 16.68 -18.45
N SER A 262 -7.59 17.78 -19.12
CA SER A 262 -6.82 18.30 -20.26
C SER A 262 -5.37 18.63 -19.89
N ARG A 263 -5.15 19.33 -18.76
CA ARG A 263 -3.81 19.73 -18.30
C ARG A 263 -2.97 18.55 -17.82
N LEU A 264 -3.59 17.60 -17.14
CA LEU A 264 -2.92 16.38 -16.71
C LEU A 264 -2.52 15.50 -17.90
N PHE A 265 -3.39 15.39 -18.89
CA PHE A 265 -3.09 14.70 -20.14
C PHE A 265 -1.92 15.35 -20.90
N GLU A 266 -1.92 16.67 -21.00
CA GLU A 266 -0.80 17.43 -21.59
C GLU A 266 0.53 17.17 -20.85
N LEU A 267 0.53 17.28 -19.51
CA LEU A 267 1.70 17.02 -18.68
C LEU A 267 2.24 15.60 -18.84
N SER A 268 1.35 14.60 -18.91
CA SER A 268 1.77 13.20 -19.11
C SER A 268 2.48 13.01 -20.45
N ALA A 269 1.92 13.55 -21.53
CA ALA A 269 2.49 13.42 -22.88
C ALA A 269 3.87 14.08 -22.99
N ILE A 270 4.10 15.16 -22.26
CA ILE A 270 5.42 15.80 -22.14
C ILE A 270 6.40 14.86 -21.44
N LEU A 271 6.02 14.30 -20.30
CA LEU A 271 6.89 13.46 -19.48
C LEU A 271 7.23 12.14 -20.15
N MET A 272 6.30 11.56 -20.91
CA MET A 272 6.55 10.37 -21.71
C MET A 272 7.54 10.64 -22.84
N ARG A 273 7.40 11.77 -23.56
CA ARG A 273 8.38 12.19 -24.58
C ARG A 273 9.75 12.40 -23.96
N ALA A 274 9.82 13.14 -22.85
CA ALA A 274 11.06 13.31 -22.11
C ALA A 274 11.67 11.97 -21.68
N GLY A 275 10.84 10.99 -21.32
CA GLY A 275 11.32 9.67 -20.94
C GLY A 275 11.90 8.86 -22.09
N VAL A 276 11.24 8.86 -23.26
CA VAL A 276 11.75 8.22 -24.47
C VAL A 276 13.04 8.88 -24.95
N ASP A 277 13.10 10.21 -24.95
CA ASP A 277 14.31 10.99 -25.28
C ASP A 277 15.48 10.65 -24.34
N ASN A 278 15.18 10.18 -23.12
CA ASN A 278 16.16 9.78 -22.11
C ASN A 278 16.45 8.27 -22.07
N GLY A 279 16.06 7.55 -23.12
CA GLY A 279 16.39 6.13 -23.29
C GLY A 279 15.51 5.18 -22.50
N ALA A 280 14.34 5.63 -22.02
CA ALA A 280 13.33 4.69 -21.56
C ALA A 280 12.72 3.93 -22.74
N SER A 281 12.35 2.67 -22.51
CA SER A 281 11.71 1.84 -23.52
C SER A 281 10.40 2.47 -24.00
N LEU A 282 10.27 2.68 -25.31
CA LEU A 282 9.03 3.13 -25.93
C LEU A 282 7.86 2.20 -25.58
N LEU A 283 8.11 0.89 -25.44
CA LEU A 283 7.11 -0.10 -25.07
C LEU A 283 6.63 0.10 -23.62
N ASP A 284 7.52 0.38 -22.69
CA ASP A 284 7.16 0.62 -21.28
C ASP A 284 6.40 1.96 -21.15
N MET A 285 6.85 2.99 -21.86
CA MET A 285 6.18 4.30 -21.89
C MET A 285 4.79 4.22 -22.54
N SER A 286 4.62 3.38 -23.57
CA SER A 286 3.32 3.18 -24.21
C SER A 286 2.27 2.56 -23.29
N LYS A 287 2.66 1.63 -22.40
CA LYS A 287 1.76 1.05 -21.40
C LYS A 287 1.30 2.11 -20.40
N ILE A 288 2.24 2.94 -19.93
CA ILE A 288 1.96 4.04 -19.01
C ILE A 288 0.95 5.03 -19.64
N ILE A 289 1.09 5.35 -20.94
CA ILE A 289 0.12 6.18 -21.68
C ILE A 289 -1.28 5.57 -21.67
N ILE A 290 -1.38 4.28 -21.99
CA ILE A 290 -2.66 3.57 -22.07
C ILE A 290 -3.34 3.58 -20.71
N ASP A 291 -2.61 3.30 -19.64
CA ASP A 291 -3.14 3.32 -18.28
C ASP A 291 -3.56 4.74 -17.84
N PHE A 292 -2.76 5.75 -18.20
CA PHE A 292 -3.10 7.14 -17.89
C PHE A 292 -4.32 7.65 -18.64
N SER A 293 -4.57 7.17 -19.87
CA SER A 293 -5.72 7.61 -20.69
C SER A 293 -7.08 7.35 -20.03
N LYS A 294 -7.15 6.44 -19.04
CA LYS A 294 -8.33 6.19 -18.21
C LYS A 294 -8.81 7.45 -17.47
N ILE A 295 -7.92 8.43 -17.26
CA ILE A 295 -8.26 9.73 -16.66
C ILE A 295 -9.24 10.57 -17.49
N LEU A 296 -9.36 10.26 -18.78
CA LEU A 296 -10.28 10.94 -19.70
C LEU A 296 -11.72 10.39 -19.61
N ASN A 297 -11.96 9.32 -18.84
CA ASN A 297 -13.29 8.77 -18.65
C ASN A 297 -14.23 9.78 -17.95
N GLN A 298 -15.51 9.78 -18.31
CA GLN A 298 -16.48 10.76 -17.80
C GLN A 298 -16.83 10.55 -16.32
N GLU A 299 -16.71 9.33 -15.80
CA GLU A 299 -17.11 8.96 -14.43
C GLU A 299 -15.98 9.07 -13.39
N ILE A 300 -14.80 9.57 -13.76
CA ILE A 300 -13.66 9.64 -12.83
C ILE A 300 -13.81 10.79 -11.83
N SER A 301 -13.63 10.48 -10.55
CA SER A 301 -13.59 11.48 -9.47
C SER A 301 -12.31 12.31 -9.49
N PHE A 302 -12.32 13.48 -8.84
CA PHE A 302 -11.13 14.32 -8.68
C PHE A 302 -10.02 13.58 -7.91
N GLU A 303 -10.41 12.76 -6.95
CA GLU A 303 -9.55 11.97 -6.09
C GLU A 303 -8.83 10.87 -6.87
N GLU A 304 -9.57 10.10 -7.68
CA GLU A 304 -8.99 9.09 -8.58
C GLU A 304 -8.05 9.72 -9.60
N MET A 305 -8.40 10.91 -10.08
CA MET A 305 -7.57 11.68 -11.02
C MET A 305 -6.21 12.07 -10.41
N CYS A 306 -6.18 12.54 -9.16
CA CYS A 306 -4.95 12.86 -8.44
C CYS A 306 -4.06 11.63 -8.22
N LEU A 307 -4.69 10.49 -7.91
CA LEU A 307 -4.01 9.23 -7.65
C LEU A 307 -3.36 8.66 -8.91
N ILE A 308 -4.14 8.51 -9.97
CA ILE A 308 -3.64 8.01 -11.26
C ILE A 308 -2.50 8.90 -11.75
N THR A 309 -2.63 10.22 -11.59
CA THR A 309 -1.57 11.16 -11.93
C THR A 309 -0.30 10.92 -11.12
N SER A 310 -0.38 10.91 -9.80
CA SER A 310 0.81 10.79 -8.96
C SER A 310 1.55 9.47 -9.22
N ASP A 311 0.81 8.36 -9.34
CA ASP A 311 1.38 7.03 -9.60
C ASP A 311 1.99 6.89 -11.01
N THR A 312 1.30 7.42 -12.02
CA THR A 312 1.81 7.46 -13.39
C THR A 312 3.10 8.25 -13.46
N MET A 313 3.15 9.42 -12.82
CA MET A 313 4.35 10.26 -12.85
C MET A 313 5.52 9.65 -12.08
N GLU A 314 5.28 8.99 -10.94
CA GLU A 314 6.32 8.23 -10.23
C GLU A 314 6.86 7.09 -11.09
N THR A 315 5.98 6.38 -11.78
CA THR A 315 6.36 5.29 -12.70
C THR A 315 7.21 5.78 -13.86
N ILE A 316 6.87 6.95 -14.45
CA ILE A 316 7.68 7.59 -15.50
C ILE A 316 9.06 7.95 -14.97
N ILE A 317 9.14 8.57 -13.78
CA ILE A 317 10.41 8.95 -13.15
C ILE A 317 11.30 7.72 -12.93
N LEU A 318 10.72 6.62 -12.43
CA LEU A 318 11.46 5.37 -12.19
C LEU A 318 11.90 4.68 -13.48
N ALA A 319 11.08 4.71 -14.53
CA ALA A 319 11.43 4.15 -15.83
C ALA A 319 12.64 4.87 -16.45
N ILE A 320 12.71 6.19 -16.28
CA ILE A 320 13.84 7.02 -16.76
C ILE A 320 15.10 6.77 -15.93
N ALA A 321 14.96 6.57 -14.62
CA ALA A 321 16.10 6.38 -13.73
C ALA A 321 16.85 5.03 -13.90
N LYS A 322 16.30 4.07 -14.67
CA LYS A 322 16.88 2.73 -14.86
C LYS A 322 18.07 2.66 -15.83
N ASN A 323 18.46 3.75 -16.50
CA ASN A 323 19.50 3.73 -17.53
C ASN A 323 20.90 4.19 -16.99
N PRO A 324 21.91 3.30 -16.86
CA PRO A 324 23.16 3.58 -16.13
C PRO A 324 24.15 4.52 -16.84
N ASP A 325 24.16 4.58 -18.18
CA ASP A 325 25.05 5.48 -18.92
C ASP A 325 24.62 6.95 -18.80
N ASN A 326 23.30 7.19 -18.75
CA ASN A 326 22.75 8.52 -18.48
C ASN A 326 23.04 8.98 -17.05
N ARG A 327 23.05 8.12 -16.04
CA ARG A 327 23.37 8.52 -14.66
C ARG A 327 24.75 9.17 -14.53
N ARG A 328 25.77 8.63 -15.20
CA ARG A 328 27.14 9.17 -15.13
C ARG A 328 27.28 10.51 -15.84
N ARG A 329 26.67 10.67 -17.02
CA ARG A 329 26.62 11.95 -17.77
C ARG A 329 25.93 13.03 -16.93
N ASN A 330 24.81 12.66 -16.31
CA ASN A 330 23.99 13.55 -15.52
C ASN A 330 24.60 13.94 -14.18
N GLU A 331 25.31 13.04 -13.50
CA GLU A 331 26.03 13.34 -12.26
C GLU A 331 27.06 14.47 -12.43
N LYS A 332 27.75 14.50 -13.59
CA LYS A 332 28.69 15.59 -13.91
C LYS A 332 28.00 16.94 -14.11
N LEU A 333 26.80 16.95 -14.70
CA LEU A 333 25.99 18.16 -14.80
C LEU A 333 25.50 18.61 -13.42
N ILE A 334 25.01 17.69 -12.58
CA ILE A 334 24.55 17.97 -11.20
C ILE A 334 25.58 18.75 -10.43
N ASN A 335 26.77 18.16 -10.36
CA ASN A 335 27.83 18.69 -9.53
C ASN A 335 28.24 20.09 -10.04
N ALA A 336 28.06 20.36 -11.34
CA ALA A 336 28.34 21.67 -11.92
C ALA A 336 27.27 22.68 -11.55
N LEU A 337 25.99 22.32 -11.67
CA LEU A 337 24.86 23.20 -11.32
C LEU A 337 24.85 23.52 -9.82
N GLU A 338 25.08 22.52 -8.95
CA GLU A 338 25.17 22.73 -7.50
C GLU A 338 26.34 23.62 -7.12
N TYR A 339 27.52 23.37 -7.70
CA TYR A 339 28.67 24.21 -7.47
C TYR A 339 28.40 25.67 -7.89
N ILE A 340 27.74 25.88 -9.03
CA ILE A 340 27.32 27.22 -9.48
C ILE A 340 26.34 27.84 -8.48
N LYS A 341 25.27 27.13 -8.08
CA LYS A 341 24.27 27.64 -7.12
C LYS A 341 24.86 27.95 -5.74
N GLN A 342 25.91 27.27 -5.32
CA GLN A 342 26.59 27.55 -4.05
C GLN A 342 27.62 28.68 -4.17
N ASN A 343 28.12 28.98 -5.37
CA ASN A 343 29.25 29.88 -5.59
C ASN A 343 28.98 30.99 -6.63
N TYR A 344 27.73 31.25 -7.01
CA TYR A 344 27.35 32.21 -8.08
C TYR A 344 27.74 33.65 -7.78
N HIS A 345 27.93 33.98 -6.51
CA HIS A 345 28.42 35.27 -6.01
C HIS A 345 29.91 35.51 -6.33
N GLN A 346 30.65 34.47 -6.73
CA GLN A 346 32.04 34.56 -7.15
C GLN A 346 32.16 34.65 -8.67
N ASP A 347 33.37 34.97 -9.16
CA ASP A 347 33.65 34.99 -10.58
C ASP A 347 33.82 33.55 -11.11
N LEU A 348 32.74 32.99 -11.65
CA LEU A 348 32.69 31.62 -12.14
C LEU A 348 33.04 31.56 -13.63
N SER A 349 34.09 30.80 -13.95
CA SER A 349 34.41 30.43 -15.33
C SER A 349 34.09 28.96 -15.61
N LEU A 350 33.77 28.64 -16.87
CA LEU A 350 33.53 27.26 -17.30
C LEU A 350 34.72 26.33 -16.96
N GLY A 351 35.94 26.84 -17.07
CA GLY A 351 37.17 26.11 -16.75
C GLY A 351 37.38 25.85 -15.25
N LEU A 352 36.87 26.73 -14.38
CA LEU A 352 36.89 26.51 -12.94
C LEU A 352 35.92 25.39 -12.55
N VAL A 353 34.69 25.47 -13.06
CA VAL A 353 33.63 24.51 -12.72
C VAL A 353 33.94 23.13 -13.31
N SER A 354 34.46 23.06 -14.55
CA SER A 354 34.86 21.79 -15.19
C SER A 354 35.92 21.02 -14.38
N LYS A 355 36.90 21.73 -13.80
CA LYS A 355 37.89 21.13 -12.89
C LYS A 355 37.25 20.58 -11.61
N LYS A 356 36.30 21.30 -11.02
CA LYS A 356 35.62 20.90 -9.78
C LYS A 356 34.76 19.65 -9.95
N VAL A 357 34.21 19.46 -11.14
CA VAL A 357 33.37 18.29 -11.45
C VAL A 357 34.14 17.18 -12.19
N TYR A 358 35.44 17.36 -12.39
CA TYR A 358 36.34 16.40 -13.03
C TYR A 358 35.93 16.05 -14.47
N VAL A 359 35.64 17.05 -15.29
CA VAL A 359 35.41 16.90 -16.75
C VAL A 359 36.15 17.98 -17.55
N SER A 360 36.26 17.80 -18.88
CA SER A 360 36.82 18.84 -19.73
C SER A 360 35.84 20.01 -19.92
N SER A 361 36.35 21.22 -20.10
CA SER A 361 35.51 22.41 -20.37
C SER A 361 34.68 22.25 -21.64
N TYR A 362 35.22 21.57 -22.67
CA TYR A 362 34.48 21.26 -23.90
C TYR A 362 33.29 20.35 -23.63
N TYR A 363 33.51 19.27 -22.88
CA TYR A 363 32.45 18.34 -22.51
C TYR A 363 31.38 19.02 -21.65
N LEU A 364 31.79 19.84 -20.69
CA LEU A 364 30.85 20.60 -19.86
C LEU A 364 30.05 21.61 -20.70
N SER A 365 30.68 22.31 -21.65
CA SER A 365 29.99 23.24 -22.55
C SER A 365 28.91 22.54 -23.37
N HIS A 366 29.21 21.34 -23.89
CA HIS A 366 28.23 20.54 -24.62
C HIS A 366 27.14 20.01 -23.71
N LEU A 367 27.47 19.61 -22.48
CA LEU A 367 26.48 19.20 -21.48
C LEU A 367 25.42 20.27 -21.24
N PHE A 368 25.81 21.55 -21.10
CA PHE A 368 24.85 22.64 -20.90
C PHE A 368 23.96 22.86 -22.14
N ARG A 369 24.52 22.73 -23.35
CA ARG A 369 23.74 22.87 -24.59
C ARG A 369 22.78 21.70 -24.80
N ASP A 370 23.28 20.47 -24.68
CA ASP A 370 22.52 19.26 -24.97
C ASP A 370 21.42 19.03 -23.93
N GLU A 371 21.70 19.29 -22.66
CA GLU A 371 20.80 18.92 -21.57
C GLU A 371 19.90 20.07 -21.09
N LEU A 372 20.37 21.33 -21.17
CA LEU A 372 19.63 22.52 -20.68
C LEU A 372 19.24 23.49 -21.80
N ASN A 373 19.66 23.23 -23.05
CA ASN A 373 19.42 24.08 -24.21
C ASN A 373 19.84 25.55 -23.99
N MET A 374 20.92 25.75 -23.25
CA MET A 374 21.49 27.07 -22.96
C MET A 374 23.01 26.99 -22.79
N THR A 375 23.71 28.11 -22.81
CA THR A 375 25.14 28.10 -22.51
C THR A 375 25.41 28.14 -21.00
N PHE A 376 26.63 27.76 -20.60
CA PHE A 376 27.07 27.89 -19.20
C PHE A 376 26.91 29.33 -18.69
N SER A 377 27.28 30.33 -19.49
CA SER A 377 27.19 31.74 -19.12
C SER A 377 25.75 32.19 -18.93
N ASP A 378 24.83 31.72 -19.79
CA ASP A 378 23.40 32.01 -19.65
C ASP A 378 22.87 31.47 -18.32
N TYR A 379 23.27 30.26 -17.95
CA TYR A 379 22.87 29.64 -16.68
C TYR A 379 23.41 30.40 -15.46
N VAL A 380 24.69 30.77 -15.45
CA VAL A 380 25.29 31.53 -14.32
C VAL A 380 24.62 32.89 -14.17
N ASN A 381 24.36 33.59 -15.27
CA ASN A 381 23.68 34.89 -15.24
C ASN A 381 22.23 34.77 -14.76
N LYS A 382 21.53 33.69 -15.17
CA LYS A 382 20.18 33.40 -14.69
C LYS A 382 20.15 33.21 -13.16
N VAL A 383 21.06 32.39 -12.63
CA VAL A 383 21.15 32.12 -11.18
C VAL A 383 21.51 33.39 -10.37
N ARG A 384 22.16 34.39 -10.99
CA ARG A 384 22.47 35.68 -10.33
C ARG A 384 21.29 36.65 -10.28
N MET A 385 20.28 36.46 -11.14
CA MET A 385 19.11 37.35 -11.23
C MET A 385 17.88 36.81 -10.48
N GLU A 386 17.85 35.50 -10.19
CA GLU A 386 16.94 34.87 -9.22
C GLU A 386 17.40 35.18 -7.79
#